data_AF-A0A0J7K3G2-F1
#
_entry.id   AF-A0A0J7K3G2-F1
#
_cell.length_a   1.000
_cell.length_b   1.000
_cell.length_c   1.000
_cell.angle_alpha   90.00
_cell.angle_beta   90.00
_cell.angle_gamma   90.00
#
_symmetry.space_group_name_H-M   'P 1'
#
loop_
_entity.id
_entity.type
_entity.pdbx_description
1 polymer ?
#
loop_
_entity_poly.entity_id
_entity_poly.type
_entity_poly.pdbx_seq_one_letter_code
_entity_poly.pdbx_strand_id
1 'polypeptide(L)'
;MLLAQLVQHAASVLGLEETPVYLWTDSMVTLGWIQGHPSKWKTYVANRVAEIQRLVPEAHWNHLPGTSNPADCASRGLLPSDLVNHELWWNGPPFLRRSDTHPTISTVMVPADCQAEERVVAMTTTRTEDPEENSLLTRVSSFHRLLRVTAWCLRWLPRGRQAELVLAKDQHQPHKGTPLSAAEINRAEKLWIRWAQTTHFARELKLISNKSKLPDKGTLTCLFPVLDEDGILRVGGRIRHAFLSIDEKHPIILPSQSNLSRLIIDACHRRSLHGGTQLTLSLIRQRFWIPRGRSMVKQH
;
A
#
# COMPACT_ATOMS: atom_id res chain seq x y z
N MET A 1 13.20 24.38 4.35
CA MET A 1 14.00 23.84 3.22
C MET A 1 14.83 24.94 2.58
N LEU A 2 14.23 26.00 2.02
CA LEU A 2 14.98 27.12 1.40
C LEU A 2 16.02 27.75 2.34
N LEU A 3 15.65 28.02 3.60
CA LEU A 3 16.59 28.53 4.60
C LEU A 3 17.80 27.61 4.80
N ALA A 4 17.59 26.30 4.90
CA ALA A 4 18.67 25.32 5.08
C ALA A 4 19.63 25.28 3.87
N GLN A 5 19.08 25.36 2.65
CA GLN A 5 19.89 25.42 1.43
C GLN A 5 20.71 26.72 1.36
N LEU A 6 20.08 27.85 1.66
CA LEU A 6 20.75 29.15 1.68
C LEU A 6 21.87 29.18 2.71
N VAL A 7 21.63 28.66 3.91
CA VAL A 7 22.60 28.65 5.00
C VAL A 7 23.77 27.74 4.68
N GLN A 8 23.52 26.53 4.16
CA GLN A 8 24.60 25.66 3.70
C GLN A 8 25.46 26.33 2.63
N HIS A 9 24.82 26.98 1.64
CA HIS A 9 25.54 27.68 0.58
C HIS A 9 26.34 28.87 1.12
N ALA A 10 25.73 29.71 1.96
CA ALA A 10 26.36 30.87 2.55
C ALA A 10 27.53 30.48 3.47
N ALA A 11 27.38 29.44 4.29
CA ALA A 11 28.45 28.93 5.15
C ALA A 11 29.66 28.46 4.32
N SER A 12 29.42 27.76 3.21
CA SER A 12 30.48 27.33 2.31
C SER A 12 31.16 28.50 1.61
N VAL A 13 30.40 29.45 1.06
CA VAL A 13 30.95 30.62 0.34
C VAL A 13 31.73 31.55 1.27
N LEU A 14 31.29 31.69 2.52
CA LEU A 14 31.92 32.57 3.51
C LEU A 14 33.01 31.87 4.35
N GLY A 15 33.23 30.57 4.16
CA GLY A 15 34.20 29.79 4.94
C GLY A 15 33.84 29.65 6.42
N LEU A 16 32.55 29.60 6.75
CA LEU A 16 32.01 29.55 8.11
C LEU A 16 31.50 28.16 8.50
N GLU A 17 32.08 27.10 7.94
CA GLU A 17 31.59 25.72 8.09
C GLU A 17 31.64 25.23 9.56
N GLU A 18 32.59 25.73 10.35
CA GLU A 18 32.74 25.38 11.78
C GLU A 18 32.01 26.34 12.73
N THR A 19 31.33 27.37 12.19
CA THR A 19 30.65 28.38 13.00
C THR A 19 29.29 27.84 13.46
N PRO A 20 28.94 27.97 14.76
CA PRO A 20 27.63 27.53 15.23
C PRO A 20 26.50 28.26 14.51
N VAL A 21 25.60 27.47 13.91
CA VAL A 21 24.46 27.97 13.14
C VAL A 21 23.21 27.97 14.01
N TYR A 22 22.55 29.12 14.10
CA TYR A 22 21.26 29.28 14.76
C TYR A 22 20.21 29.69 13.72
N LEU A 23 19.09 28.98 13.70
CA LEU A 23 17.99 29.17 12.76
C LEU A 23 16.68 29.35 13.54
N TRP A 24 15.81 30.21 13.03
CA TRP A 24 14.53 30.49 13.70
C TRP A 24 13.35 30.31 12.75
N THR A 25 12.22 29.89 13.31
CA THR A 25 10.92 29.83 12.64
C THR A 25 9.83 30.33 13.57
N ASP A 26 8.80 30.95 13.00
CA ASP A 26 7.58 31.38 13.69
C ASP A 26 6.49 30.32 13.74
N SER A 27 6.71 29.17 13.09
CA SER A 27 5.80 28.05 13.13
C SER A 27 6.26 27.03 14.16
N MET A 28 5.60 27.02 15.33
CA MET A 28 5.82 25.98 16.35
C MET A 28 5.59 24.56 15.81
N VAL A 29 4.64 24.40 14.87
CA VAL A 29 4.37 23.12 14.21
C VAL A 29 5.56 22.69 13.36
N THR A 30 6.09 23.60 12.52
CA THR A 30 7.26 23.32 11.68
C THR A 30 8.49 23.03 12.53
N LEU A 31 8.69 23.79 13.62
CA LEU A 31 9.77 23.54 14.58
C LEU A 31 9.66 22.13 15.19
N GLY A 32 8.46 21.73 15.61
CA GLY A 32 8.19 20.40 16.15
C GLY A 32 8.50 19.29 15.13
N TRP A 33 8.19 19.50 13.85
CA TRP A 33 8.55 18.55 12.79
C TRP A 33 10.06 18.42 12.59
N ILE A 34 10.78 19.55 12.57
CA ILE A 34 12.24 19.58 12.35
C ILE A 34 13.01 18.96 13.51
N GLN A 35 12.54 19.16 14.75
CA GLN A 35 13.14 18.55 15.95
C GLN A 35 12.81 17.04 16.07
N GLY A 36 11.79 16.54 15.37
CA GLY A 36 11.43 15.13 15.35
C GLY A 36 12.17 14.31 14.30
N HIS A 37 12.23 12.99 14.50
CA HIS A 37 12.79 12.08 13.51
C HIS A 37 11.88 11.98 12.26
N PRO A 38 12.42 12.03 11.02
CA PRO A 38 11.62 12.03 9.78
C PRO A 38 10.61 10.89 9.65
N SER A 39 10.93 9.71 10.20
CA SER A 39 10.06 8.51 10.13
C SER A 39 8.73 8.67 10.86
N LYS A 40 8.62 9.65 11.78
CA LYS A 40 7.37 9.94 12.48
C LYS A 40 6.33 10.58 11.57
N TRP A 41 6.73 11.18 10.46
CA TRP A 41 5.87 12.03 9.65
C TRP A 41 5.37 11.33 8.37
N LYS A 42 4.26 11.81 7.78
CA LYS A 42 3.84 11.41 6.43
C LYS A 42 4.88 11.84 5.39
N THR A 43 4.90 11.14 4.25
CA THR A 43 5.96 11.24 3.22
C THR A 43 6.35 12.67 2.83
N TYR A 44 5.37 13.58 2.68
CA TYR A 44 5.62 14.97 2.29
C TYR A 44 6.47 15.75 3.32
N VAL A 45 6.15 15.59 4.60
CA VAL A 45 6.86 16.23 5.72
C VAL A 45 8.15 15.48 6.00
N ALA A 46 8.12 14.14 6.02
CA ALA A 46 9.29 13.29 6.25
C ALA A 46 10.45 13.62 5.30
N ASN A 47 10.18 13.72 3.99
CA ASN A 47 11.21 14.03 3.00
C ASN A 47 11.83 15.42 3.22
N ARG A 48 11.04 16.42 3.63
CA ARG A 48 11.53 17.79 3.89
C ARG A 48 12.32 17.87 5.18
N VAL A 49 11.88 17.20 6.23
CA VAL A 49 12.59 17.14 7.52
C VAL A 49 13.93 16.42 7.32
N ALA A 50 13.94 15.29 6.61
CA ALA A 50 15.17 14.56 6.29
C ALA A 50 16.16 15.43 5.52
N GLU A 51 15.68 16.18 4.51
CA GLU A 51 16.55 17.06 3.74
C GLU A 51 17.09 18.23 4.57
N ILE A 52 16.26 18.85 5.41
CA ILE A 52 16.71 19.93 6.32
C ILE A 52 17.79 19.42 7.26
N GLN A 53 17.56 18.28 7.93
CA GLN A 53 18.51 17.68 8.87
C GLN A 53 19.80 17.23 8.16
N ARG A 54 19.73 16.83 6.88
CA ARG A 54 20.90 16.49 6.08
C ARG A 54 21.73 17.72 5.68
N LEU A 55 21.09 18.82 5.34
CA LEU A 55 21.76 20.05 4.88
C LEU A 55 22.45 20.80 6.01
N VAL A 56 21.83 20.82 7.20
CA VAL A 56 22.29 21.58 8.36
C VAL A 56 22.18 20.74 9.65
N PRO A 57 22.99 19.67 9.79
CA PRO A 57 22.87 18.71 10.90
C PRO A 57 23.12 19.32 12.27
N GLU A 58 24.08 20.25 12.37
CA GLU A 58 24.49 20.89 13.64
C GLU A 58 23.76 22.21 13.92
N ALA A 59 22.74 22.56 13.13
CA ALA A 59 22.03 23.83 13.31
C ALA A 59 21.03 23.77 14.46
N HIS A 60 21.03 24.84 15.28
CA HIS A 60 20.11 25.01 16.39
C HIS A 60 18.82 25.68 15.91
N TRP A 61 17.72 24.92 15.91
CA TRP A 61 16.40 25.42 15.50
C TRP A 61 15.61 25.96 16.69
N ASN A 62 15.16 27.21 16.57
CA ASN A 62 14.47 27.96 17.62
C ASN A 62 13.13 28.53 17.14
N HIS A 63 12.25 28.83 18.09
CA HIS A 63 11.02 29.55 17.80
C HIS A 63 11.23 31.06 17.96
N LEU A 64 10.53 31.85 17.14
CA LEU A 64 10.46 33.29 17.28
C LEU A 64 9.00 33.76 17.02
N PRO A 65 8.43 34.75 17.71
CA PRO A 65 7.08 35.20 17.41
C PRO A 65 6.97 35.75 15.98
N GLY A 66 5.86 35.50 15.26
CA GLY A 66 5.68 36.01 13.89
C GLY A 66 5.83 37.53 13.75
N THR A 67 5.49 38.30 14.79
CA THR A 67 5.71 39.77 14.85
C THR A 67 7.18 40.18 14.86
N SER A 68 8.08 39.25 15.15
CA SER A 68 9.53 39.42 15.11
C SER A 68 10.16 38.69 13.92
N ASN A 69 9.39 38.13 12.99
CA ASN A 69 9.91 37.38 11.84
C ASN A 69 10.13 38.33 10.65
N PRO A 70 11.37 38.70 10.29
CA PRO A 70 11.59 39.56 9.12
C PRO A 70 11.16 38.90 7.81
N ALA A 71 11.13 37.56 7.73
CA ALA A 71 10.68 36.85 6.53
C ALA A 71 9.17 37.07 6.26
N ASP A 72 8.38 37.42 7.27
CA ASP A 72 6.96 37.72 7.11
C ASP A 72 6.73 39.01 6.30
N CYS A 73 7.64 39.98 6.39
CA CYS A 73 7.57 41.19 5.56
C CYS A 73 7.63 40.86 4.07
N ALA A 74 8.45 39.89 3.68
CA ALA A 74 8.56 39.44 2.29
C ALA A 74 7.39 38.54 1.86
N SER A 75 6.87 37.69 2.75
CA SER A 75 5.82 36.73 2.42
C SER A 75 4.42 37.34 2.39
N ARG A 76 4.13 38.27 3.31
CA ARG A 76 2.83 38.99 3.40
C ARG A 76 2.79 40.23 2.51
N GLY A 77 3.96 40.73 2.13
CA GLY A 77 4.13 41.96 1.36
C GLY A 77 4.21 43.20 2.25
N LEU A 78 5.00 44.16 1.79
CA LEU A 78 5.19 45.46 2.43
C LEU A 78 5.20 46.54 1.34
N LEU A 79 4.58 47.68 1.59
CA LEU A 79 4.61 48.79 0.64
C LEU A 79 6.03 49.35 0.54
N PRO A 80 6.50 49.77 -0.64
CA PRO A 80 7.83 50.35 -0.79
C PRO A 80 8.08 51.54 0.14
N SER A 81 7.06 52.36 0.40
CA SER A 81 7.13 53.49 1.34
C SER A 81 7.41 53.06 2.78
N ASP A 82 6.79 51.95 3.20
CA ASP A 82 6.93 51.42 4.55
C ASP A 82 8.28 50.71 4.69
N LEU A 83 8.79 50.12 3.61
CA LEU A 83 10.04 49.38 3.59
C LEU A 83 11.23 50.26 3.92
N VAL A 84 11.24 51.51 3.44
CA VAL A 84 12.35 52.45 3.65
C VAL A 84 12.70 52.57 5.13
N ASN A 85 11.68 52.62 6.00
CA ASN A 85 11.85 52.83 7.44
C ASN A 85 11.51 51.58 8.28
N HIS A 86 11.43 50.39 7.66
CA HIS A 86 11.00 49.18 8.37
C HIS A 86 12.12 48.56 9.21
N GLU A 87 12.18 48.92 10.50
CA GLU A 87 13.26 48.51 11.40
C GLU A 87 13.52 47.00 11.47
N LEU A 88 12.46 46.18 11.54
CA LEU A 88 12.60 44.74 11.68
C LEU A 88 13.23 44.09 10.44
N TRP A 89 13.00 44.65 9.25
CA TRP A 89 13.54 44.09 7.99
C TRP A 89 15.04 44.38 7.87
N TRP A 90 15.42 45.63 8.11
CA TRP A 90 16.81 46.07 7.94
C TRP A 90 17.72 45.67 9.09
N ASN A 91 17.21 45.73 10.33
CA ASN A 91 18.04 45.53 11.52
C ASN A 91 17.82 44.16 12.17
N GLY A 92 16.78 43.43 11.76
CA GLY A 92 16.38 42.18 12.39
C GLY A 92 15.80 42.37 13.80
N PRO A 93 15.47 41.26 14.48
CA PRO A 93 14.96 41.28 15.85
C PRO A 93 15.97 41.90 16.84
N PRO A 94 15.53 42.79 17.76
CA PRO A 94 16.44 43.44 18.70
C PRO A 94 17.24 42.49 19.58
N PHE A 95 16.71 41.30 19.88
CA PHE A 95 17.40 40.30 20.70
C PHE A 95 18.62 39.69 20.01
N LEU A 96 18.71 39.67 18.67
CA LEU A 96 19.90 39.17 17.98
C LEU A 96 21.08 40.13 18.06
N ARG A 97 20.84 41.41 18.40
CA ARG A 97 21.88 42.45 18.52
C ARG A 97 22.47 42.53 19.93
N ARG A 98 21.92 41.81 20.90
CA ARG A 98 22.38 41.80 22.28
C ARG A 98 23.42 40.70 22.46
N SER A 99 24.58 41.05 23.03
CA SER A 99 25.71 40.13 23.23
C SER A 99 25.44 39.02 24.25
N ASP A 100 24.44 39.19 25.11
CA ASP A 100 24.19 38.32 26.28
C ASP A 100 23.05 37.30 26.08
N THR A 101 22.45 37.25 24.89
CA THR A 101 21.33 36.37 24.60
C THR A 101 21.80 35.05 24.02
N HIS A 102 22.15 34.11 24.90
CA HIS A 102 22.02 32.71 24.54
C HIS A 102 20.56 32.45 24.16
N PRO A 103 20.25 31.84 23.01
CA PRO A 103 18.87 31.51 22.67
C PRO A 103 18.36 30.56 23.76
N THR A 104 17.41 31.04 24.56
CA THR A 104 16.74 30.21 25.55
C THR A 104 16.15 29.04 24.78
N ILE A 105 16.73 27.85 24.98
CA ILE A 105 16.23 26.59 24.42
C ILE A 105 14.81 26.46 24.96
N SER A 106 13.86 26.91 24.16
CA SER A 106 12.47 26.76 24.49
C SER A 106 12.20 25.29 24.27
N THR A 107 12.11 24.53 25.36
CA THR A 107 11.58 23.17 25.34
C THR A 107 10.14 23.29 24.89
N VAL A 108 9.93 23.34 23.56
CA VAL A 108 8.59 23.52 23.00
C VAL A 108 7.84 22.24 23.31
N MET A 109 6.82 22.33 24.17
CA MET A 109 5.78 21.31 24.25
C MET A 109 5.25 21.13 22.83
N VAL A 110 5.49 19.96 22.24
CA VAL A 110 5.02 19.62 20.89
C VAL A 110 3.52 19.92 20.84
N PRO A 111 3.07 20.92 20.04
CA PRO A 111 1.66 21.25 19.94
C PRO A 111 0.86 20.02 19.51
N ALA A 112 -0.36 19.84 20.02
CA ALA A 112 -1.23 18.72 19.64
C ALA A 112 -1.43 18.61 18.11
N ASP A 113 -1.37 19.75 17.40
CA ASP A 113 -1.47 19.82 15.94
C ASP A 113 -0.32 19.14 15.18
N CYS A 114 0.84 18.93 15.82
CA CYS A 114 1.92 18.13 15.22
C CYS A 114 1.50 16.68 14.99
N GLN A 115 0.54 16.15 15.78
CA GLN A 115 0.06 14.78 15.68
C GLN A 115 -0.79 14.54 14.42
N ALA A 116 -1.33 15.59 13.78
CA ALA A 116 -2.14 15.45 12.57
C ALA A 116 -1.34 14.88 11.38
N GLU A 117 -0.03 15.15 11.33
CA GLU A 117 0.90 14.65 10.32
C GLU A 117 1.76 13.47 10.81
N GLU A 118 1.53 13.01 12.03
CA GLU A 118 2.14 11.80 12.54
C GLU A 118 1.62 10.58 11.75
N ARG A 119 2.55 9.71 11.36
CA ARG A 119 2.23 8.49 10.66
C ARG A 119 1.51 7.56 11.63
N VAL A 120 0.20 7.42 11.48
CA VAL A 120 -0.59 6.44 12.25
C VAL A 120 -0.12 5.04 11.87
N VAL A 121 0.75 4.44 12.68
CA VAL A 121 1.10 3.02 12.59
C VAL A 121 0.05 2.25 13.40
N ALA A 122 -1.12 2.05 12.80
CA ALA A 122 -2.09 1.11 13.34
C ALA A 122 -1.57 -0.31 13.13
N MET A 123 -0.81 -0.83 14.09
CA MET A 123 -0.42 -2.23 14.13
C MET A 123 -1.58 -3.02 14.74
N THR A 124 -2.61 -3.28 13.93
CA THR A 124 -3.66 -4.24 14.29
C THR A 124 -3.09 -5.65 14.11
N THR A 125 -2.59 -6.23 15.20
CA THR A 125 -2.34 -7.67 15.29
C THR A 125 -3.66 -8.39 15.46
N THR A 126 -4.35 -8.69 14.35
CA THR A 126 -5.33 -9.77 14.38
C THR A 126 -4.55 -11.08 14.49
N ARG A 127 -4.65 -11.77 15.63
CA ARG A 127 -4.48 -13.22 15.69
C ARG A 127 -5.58 -13.84 14.81
N THR A 128 -5.35 -13.90 13.51
CA THR A 128 -6.00 -14.91 12.69
C THR A 128 -5.14 -16.14 12.87
N GLU A 129 -5.70 -17.20 13.46
CA GLU A 129 -5.25 -18.54 13.12
C GLU A 129 -5.23 -18.57 11.60
N ASP A 130 -4.05 -18.56 10.99
CA ASP A 130 -3.95 -18.64 9.54
C ASP A 130 -4.68 -19.93 9.16
N PRO A 131 -5.70 -19.85 8.29
CA PRO A 131 -6.45 -21.03 7.93
C PRO A 131 -5.47 -22.11 7.46
N GLU A 132 -5.53 -23.31 8.05
CA GLU A 132 -4.59 -24.38 7.71
C GLU A 132 -4.54 -24.56 6.19
N GLU A 133 -3.42 -24.17 5.59
CA GLU A 133 -3.26 -24.26 4.15
C GLU A 133 -3.23 -25.73 3.75
N ASN A 134 -3.88 -26.07 2.63
CA ASN A 134 -3.89 -27.44 2.15
C ASN A 134 -2.46 -27.89 1.84
N SER A 135 -2.04 -29.02 2.42
CA SER A 135 -0.69 -29.57 2.26
C SER A 135 -0.30 -29.88 0.80
N LEU A 136 -1.27 -30.05 -0.10
CA LEU A 136 -0.97 -30.17 -1.53
C LEU A 136 -0.46 -28.85 -2.10
N LEU A 137 -1.04 -27.70 -1.72
CA LEU A 137 -0.65 -26.39 -2.26
C LEU A 137 0.79 -26.01 -1.89
N THR A 138 1.29 -26.49 -0.74
CA THR A 138 2.68 -26.26 -0.31
C THR A 138 3.67 -27.23 -0.96
N ARG A 139 3.21 -28.41 -1.40
CA ARG A 139 4.07 -29.49 -1.92
C ARG A 139 4.28 -29.44 -3.44
N VAL A 140 3.47 -28.69 -4.19
CA VAL A 140 3.61 -28.59 -5.65
C VAL A 140 4.34 -27.31 -6.04
N SER A 141 5.28 -27.44 -6.98
CA SER A 141 6.11 -26.33 -7.48
C SER A 141 5.54 -25.58 -8.69
N SER A 142 4.36 -25.99 -9.20
CA SER A 142 3.71 -25.27 -10.30
C SER A 142 2.21 -25.46 -10.30
N PHE A 143 1.51 -24.40 -10.72
CA PHE A 143 0.06 -24.41 -10.88
C PHE A 143 -0.40 -25.50 -11.84
N HIS A 144 0.24 -25.66 -12.99
CA HIS A 144 -0.15 -26.69 -13.96
C HIS A 144 0.03 -28.12 -13.42
N ARG A 145 1.09 -28.39 -12.64
CA ARG A 145 1.27 -29.69 -11.98
C ARG A 145 0.19 -29.93 -10.92
N LEU A 146 -0.17 -28.92 -10.14
CA LEU A 146 -1.27 -28.99 -9.17
C LEU A 146 -2.57 -29.41 -9.88
N LEU A 147 -2.94 -28.73 -10.96
CA LEU A 147 -4.17 -29.04 -11.70
C LEU A 147 -4.16 -30.46 -12.26
N ARG A 148 -3.04 -30.91 -12.85
CA ARG A 148 -2.95 -32.26 -13.41
C ARG A 148 -3.00 -33.35 -12.35
N VAL A 149 -2.29 -33.18 -11.23
CA VAL A 149 -2.33 -34.15 -10.11
C VAL A 149 -3.74 -34.24 -9.55
N THR A 150 -4.39 -33.09 -9.30
CA THR A 150 -5.76 -33.07 -8.80
C THR A 150 -6.75 -33.65 -9.79
N ALA A 151 -6.62 -33.36 -11.09
CA ALA A 151 -7.48 -33.93 -12.12
C ALA A 151 -7.35 -35.47 -12.20
N TRP A 152 -6.13 -36.00 -12.07
CA TRP A 152 -5.93 -37.44 -11.93
C TRP A 152 -6.59 -37.98 -10.66
N CYS A 153 -6.35 -37.38 -9.49
CA CYS A 153 -6.99 -37.83 -8.24
C CYS A 153 -8.52 -37.85 -8.35
N LEU A 154 -9.12 -36.81 -8.95
CA LEU A 154 -10.57 -36.71 -9.18
C LEU A 154 -11.11 -37.79 -10.12
N ARG A 155 -10.32 -38.25 -11.09
CA ARG A 155 -10.71 -39.33 -12.02
C ARG A 155 -10.81 -40.69 -11.32
N TRP A 156 -10.00 -40.92 -10.28
CA TRP A 156 -9.96 -42.18 -9.54
C TRP A 156 -10.83 -42.19 -8.27
N LEU A 157 -11.39 -41.04 -7.88
CA LEU A 157 -12.29 -40.92 -6.74
C LEU A 157 -13.66 -41.59 -7.04
N PRO A 158 -14.30 -42.22 -6.03
CA PRO A 158 -15.65 -42.75 -6.18
C PRO A 158 -16.66 -41.67 -6.60
N ARG A 159 -17.64 -42.03 -7.44
CA ARG A 159 -18.61 -41.09 -8.02
C ARG A 159 -19.33 -40.22 -6.97
N GLY A 160 -19.68 -40.80 -5.83
CA GLY A 160 -20.34 -40.07 -4.74
C GLY A 160 -19.49 -38.90 -4.23
N ARG A 161 -18.20 -39.14 -3.95
CA ARG A 161 -17.25 -38.08 -3.54
C ARG A 161 -16.95 -37.11 -4.67
N GLN A 162 -16.92 -37.57 -5.91
CA GLN A 162 -16.67 -36.71 -7.06
C GLN A 162 -17.80 -35.69 -7.27
N ALA A 163 -19.06 -36.14 -7.14
CA ALA A 163 -20.24 -35.30 -7.24
C ALA A 163 -20.26 -34.24 -6.14
N GLU A 164 -19.93 -34.63 -4.90
CA GLU A 164 -19.83 -33.73 -3.75
C GLU A 164 -18.78 -32.63 -3.96
N LEU A 165 -17.57 -33.00 -4.42
CA LEU A 165 -16.47 -32.06 -4.56
C LEU A 165 -16.64 -31.10 -5.74
N VAL A 166 -17.14 -31.59 -6.87
CA VAL A 166 -17.06 -30.85 -8.14
C VAL A 166 -18.39 -30.17 -8.54
N LEU A 167 -19.52 -30.51 -7.91
CA LEU A 167 -20.86 -29.97 -8.24
C LEU A 167 -21.24 -30.15 -9.73
N ALA A 168 -20.61 -31.09 -10.44
CA ALA A 168 -20.82 -31.31 -11.86
C ALA A 168 -21.81 -32.47 -12.08
N LYS A 169 -22.81 -32.25 -12.94
CA LYS A 169 -23.80 -33.25 -13.38
C LYS A 169 -23.35 -34.07 -14.60
N ASP A 170 -22.09 -33.94 -14.98
CA ASP A 170 -21.61 -34.45 -16.27
C ASP A 170 -21.64 -35.98 -16.32
N GLN A 171 -22.39 -36.53 -17.28
CA GLN A 171 -22.66 -37.97 -17.39
C GLN A 171 -21.60 -38.73 -18.20
N HIS A 172 -20.71 -38.01 -18.89
CA HIS A 172 -19.68 -38.64 -19.73
C HIS A 172 -18.47 -39.09 -18.89
N GLN A 173 -18.24 -40.40 -18.84
CA GLN A 173 -17.06 -40.99 -18.21
C GLN A 173 -15.87 -40.95 -19.17
N PRO A 174 -14.77 -40.26 -18.83
CA PRO A 174 -13.51 -40.47 -19.54
C PRO A 174 -13.00 -41.89 -19.23
N HIS A 175 -12.68 -42.66 -20.27
CA HIS A 175 -12.16 -44.02 -20.13
C HIS A 175 -10.81 -44.03 -19.40
N LYS A 176 -10.65 -44.99 -18.47
CA LYS A 176 -9.37 -45.28 -17.82
C LYS A 176 -8.33 -45.62 -18.90
N GLY A 177 -7.28 -44.81 -19.02
CA GLY A 177 -6.23 -44.95 -20.05
C GLY A 177 -6.17 -43.82 -21.07
N THR A 178 -7.14 -42.92 -21.11
CA THR A 178 -7.12 -41.74 -21.98
C THR A 178 -6.33 -40.57 -21.37
N PRO A 179 -5.76 -39.65 -22.18
CA PRO A 179 -5.16 -38.42 -21.65
C PRO A 179 -6.19 -37.58 -20.87
N LEU A 180 -5.69 -36.68 -20.01
CA LEU A 180 -6.56 -35.74 -19.29
C LEU A 180 -7.23 -34.78 -20.27
N SER A 181 -8.54 -34.66 -20.17
CA SER A 181 -9.32 -33.68 -20.94
C SER A 181 -9.18 -32.27 -20.34
N ALA A 182 -9.35 -31.24 -21.17
CA ALA A 182 -9.40 -29.86 -20.71
C ALA A 182 -10.53 -29.65 -19.67
N ALA A 183 -11.65 -30.34 -19.82
CA ALA A 183 -12.76 -30.29 -18.87
C ALA A 183 -12.36 -30.81 -17.46
N GLU A 184 -11.51 -31.83 -17.38
CA GLU A 184 -11.00 -32.33 -16.09
C GLU A 184 -10.02 -31.36 -15.43
N ILE A 185 -9.16 -30.73 -16.22
CA ILE A 185 -8.24 -29.70 -15.73
C ILE A 185 -9.03 -28.48 -15.23
N ASN A 186 -10.05 -28.04 -15.96
CA ASN A 186 -10.93 -26.95 -15.55
C ASN A 186 -11.71 -27.28 -14.27
N ARG A 187 -12.16 -28.54 -14.11
CA ARG A 187 -12.79 -29.01 -12.87
C ARG A 187 -11.84 -28.94 -11.68
N ALA A 188 -10.59 -29.35 -11.86
CA ALA A 188 -9.55 -29.22 -10.83
C ALA A 188 -9.25 -27.74 -10.49
N GLU A 189 -9.21 -26.86 -11.50
CA GLU A 189 -8.99 -25.42 -11.29
C GLU A 189 -10.12 -24.81 -10.46
N LYS A 190 -11.38 -25.04 -10.85
CA LYS A 190 -12.56 -24.58 -10.10
C LYS A 190 -12.59 -25.09 -8.67
N LEU A 191 -12.17 -26.33 -8.44
CA LEU A 191 -12.11 -26.93 -7.09
C LEU A 191 -11.13 -26.17 -6.18
N TRP A 192 -9.93 -25.89 -6.66
CA TRP A 192 -8.93 -25.15 -5.86
C TRP A 192 -9.33 -23.71 -5.63
N ILE A 193 -9.92 -23.05 -6.63
CA ILE A 193 -10.46 -21.70 -6.50
C ILE A 193 -11.54 -21.66 -5.41
N ARG A 194 -12.52 -22.58 -5.48
CA ARG A 194 -13.56 -22.70 -4.46
C ARG A 194 -12.96 -22.94 -3.08
N TRP A 195 -12.03 -23.89 -2.97
CA TRP A 195 -11.35 -24.16 -1.70
C TRP A 195 -10.70 -22.89 -1.14
N ALA A 196 -9.92 -22.17 -1.93
CA ALA A 196 -9.24 -20.94 -1.48
C ALA A 196 -10.25 -19.86 -1.04
N GLN A 197 -11.34 -19.68 -1.78
CA GLN A 197 -12.39 -18.74 -1.43
C GLN A 197 -13.15 -19.16 -0.16
N THR A 198 -13.50 -20.44 0.00
CA THR A 198 -14.17 -20.93 1.21
C THR A 198 -13.30 -20.81 2.43
N THR A 199 -11.99 -21.02 2.30
CA THR A 199 -11.03 -20.96 3.39
C THR A 199 -10.81 -19.53 3.87
N HIS A 200 -10.64 -18.57 2.95
CA HIS A 200 -10.28 -17.20 3.30
C HIS A 200 -11.46 -16.22 3.34
N PHE A 201 -12.55 -16.50 2.64
CA PHE A 201 -13.73 -15.62 2.52
C PHE A 201 -15.01 -16.30 3.05
N ALA A 202 -14.89 -17.22 4.01
CA ALA A 202 -16.02 -17.99 4.56
C ALA A 202 -17.17 -17.10 5.03
N ARG A 203 -16.85 -15.96 5.68
CA ARG A 203 -17.84 -15.03 6.23
C ARG A 203 -18.54 -14.28 5.11
N GLU A 204 -17.78 -13.78 4.15
CA GLU A 204 -18.28 -13.01 3.01
C GLU A 204 -19.13 -13.87 2.08
N LEU A 205 -18.72 -15.13 1.84
CA LEU A 205 -19.51 -16.08 1.07
C LEU A 205 -20.88 -16.35 1.72
N LYS A 206 -20.93 -16.53 3.06
CA LYS A 206 -22.21 -16.67 3.78
C LYS A 206 -23.10 -15.44 3.64
N LEU A 207 -22.53 -14.25 3.76
CA LEU A 207 -23.27 -12.99 3.62
C LEU A 207 -23.83 -12.82 2.20
N ILE A 208 -23.02 -13.09 1.17
CA ILE A 208 -23.43 -12.95 -0.23
C ILE A 208 -24.47 -14.01 -0.60
N SER A 209 -24.28 -15.25 -0.14
CA SER A 209 -25.25 -16.33 -0.33
C SER A 209 -26.61 -15.98 0.28
N ASN A 210 -26.63 -15.31 1.44
CA ASN A 210 -27.84 -14.87 2.12
C ASN A 210 -28.38 -13.51 1.62
N LYS A 211 -27.86 -12.99 0.48
CA LYS A 211 -28.19 -11.65 -0.07
C LYS A 211 -28.09 -10.51 0.97
N SER A 212 -27.23 -10.69 1.97
CA SER A 212 -27.01 -9.72 3.05
C SER A 212 -25.94 -8.72 2.67
N LYS A 213 -25.99 -7.51 3.25
CA LYS A 213 -25.02 -6.45 2.96
C LYS A 213 -23.65 -6.83 3.53
N LEU A 214 -22.60 -6.67 2.73
CA LEU A 214 -21.21 -6.82 3.19
C LEU A 214 -20.82 -5.65 4.12
N PRO A 215 -19.81 -5.83 4.99
CA PRO A 215 -19.33 -4.75 5.86
C PRO A 215 -18.87 -3.54 5.05
N ASP A 216 -19.24 -2.33 5.47
CA ASP A 216 -18.94 -1.09 4.72
C ASP A 216 -17.44 -0.80 4.57
N LYS A 217 -16.58 -1.42 5.40
CA LYS A 217 -15.10 -1.22 5.40
C LYS A 217 -14.29 -2.43 4.88
N GLY A 218 -14.89 -3.32 4.10
CA GLY A 218 -14.22 -4.51 3.57
C GLY A 218 -13.49 -4.29 2.24
N THR A 219 -12.33 -4.93 2.05
CA THR A 219 -11.61 -4.93 0.76
C THR A 219 -12.47 -5.51 -0.38
N LEU A 220 -13.30 -6.50 -0.06
CA LEU A 220 -14.22 -7.12 -1.01
C LEU A 220 -15.43 -6.25 -1.33
N THR A 221 -15.88 -5.39 -0.41
CA THR A 221 -17.06 -4.54 -0.60
C THR A 221 -16.90 -3.57 -1.78
N CYS A 222 -15.70 -3.02 -1.96
CA CYS A 222 -15.37 -2.15 -3.10
C CYS A 222 -15.36 -2.89 -4.45
N LEU A 223 -15.33 -4.23 -4.45
CA LEU A 223 -15.30 -5.06 -5.66
C LEU A 223 -16.69 -5.54 -6.09
N PHE A 224 -17.76 -5.11 -5.39
CA PHE A 224 -19.15 -5.51 -5.66
C PHE A 224 -19.28 -7.01 -5.98
N PRO A 225 -18.87 -7.90 -5.08
CA PRO A 225 -18.62 -9.29 -5.42
C PRO A 225 -19.92 -10.03 -5.74
N VAL A 226 -19.88 -10.90 -6.75
CA VAL A 226 -21.01 -11.69 -7.24
C VAL A 226 -20.60 -13.16 -7.29
N LEU A 227 -21.53 -14.06 -6.99
CA LEU A 227 -21.33 -15.51 -7.19
C LEU A 227 -21.75 -15.90 -8.60
N ASP A 228 -20.93 -16.70 -9.27
CA ASP A 228 -21.30 -17.33 -10.54
C ASP A 228 -22.11 -18.62 -10.34
N GLU A 229 -22.49 -19.26 -11.45
CA GLU A 229 -23.25 -20.52 -11.47
C GLU A 229 -22.49 -21.69 -10.83
N ASP A 230 -21.15 -21.63 -10.79
CA ASP A 230 -20.29 -22.63 -10.14
C ASP A 230 -20.05 -22.32 -8.65
N GLY A 231 -20.67 -21.27 -8.10
CA GLY A 231 -20.48 -20.81 -6.73
C GLY A 231 -19.12 -20.15 -6.48
N ILE A 232 -18.47 -19.64 -7.53
CA ILE A 232 -17.18 -18.95 -7.45
C ILE A 232 -17.42 -17.45 -7.30
N LEU A 233 -16.67 -16.84 -6.37
CA LEU A 233 -16.69 -15.41 -6.12
C LEU A 233 -15.95 -14.63 -7.22
N ARG A 234 -16.66 -13.71 -7.88
CA ARG A 234 -16.14 -12.87 -8.96
C ARG A 234 -16.34 -11.39 -8.67
N VAL A 235 -15.52 -10.55 -9.29
CA VAL A 235 -15.67 -9.09 -9.23
C VAL A 235 -16.91 -8.68 -10.02
N GLY A 236 -17.83 -7.98 -9.36
CA GLY A 236 -18.90 -7.26 -10.05
C GLY A 236 -18.47 -5.84 -10.36
N GLY A 237 -19.20 -5.17 -11.25
CA GLY A 237 -18.86 -3.78 -11.56
C GLY A 237 -19.54 -3.21 -12.78
N ARG A 238 -18.97 -2.10 -13.27
CA ARG A 238 -19.51 -1.23 -14.32
C ARG A 238 -19.22 -1.69 -15.75
N ILE A 239 -18.35 -2.68 -15.95
CA ILE A 239 -17.87 -3.13 -17.27
C ILE A 239 -18.80 -4.23 -17.87
N ARG A 240 -20.05 -4.31 -17.41
CA ARG A 240 -21.00 -5.37 -17.83
C ARG A 240 -21.25 -5.38 -19.34
N HIS A 241 -21.23 -4.20 -19.97
CA HIS A 241 -21.55 -4.01 -21.39
C HIS A 241 -20.34 -4.00 -22.32
N ALA A 242 -19.11 -4.23 -21.83
CA ALA A 242 -17.94 -4.26 -22.72
C ALA A 242 -17.96 -5.49 -23.65
N PHE A 243 -17.27 -5.42 -24.78
CA PHE A 243 -17.06 -6.58 -25.65
C PHE A 243 -15.83 -7.38 -25.21
N LEU A 244 -15.90 -7.95 -24.00
CA LEU A 244 -14.82 -8.72 -23.37
C LEU A 244 -15.34 -10.10 -22.94
N SER A 245 -14.41 -11.03 -22.68
CA SER A 245 -14.76 -12.33 -22.12
C SER A 245 -15.37 -12.20 -20.71
N ILE A 246 -16.14 -13.18 -20.26
CA ILE A 246 -16.74 -13.17 -18.91
C ILE A 246 -15.65 -13.09 -17.84
N ASP A 247 -14.54 -13.81 -18.02
CA ASP A 247 -13.41 -13.80 -17.10
C ASP A 247 -12.72 -12.42 -17.01
N GLU A 248 -12.68 -11.66 -18.10
CA GLU A 248 -12.13 -10.30 -18.10
C GLU A 248 -13.10 -9.27 -17.52
N LYS A 249 -14.41 -9.44 -17.76
CA LYS A 249 -15.46 -8.57 -17.19
C LYS A 249 -15.59 -8.78 -15.68
N HIS A 250 -15.56 -10.04 -15.28
CA HIS A 250 -15.85 -10.53 -13.94
C HIS A 250 -14.73 -11.46 -13.48
N PRO A 251 -13.51 -10.91 -13.25
CA PRO A 251 -12.38 -11.71 -12.83
C PRO A 251 -12.65 -12.37 -11.48
N ILE A 252 -12.13 -13.58 -11.33
CA ILE A 252 -12.28 -14.42 -10.15
C ILE A 252 -11.50 -13.80 -8.99
N ILE A 253 -12.16 -13.58 -7.86
CA ILE A 253 -11.52 -12.99 -6.69
C ILE A 253 -10.71 -14.08 -5.98
N LEU A 254 -9.41 -13.86 -5.80
CA LEU A 254 -8.55 -14.80 -5.10
C LEU A 254 -7.88 -14.15 -3.87
N PRO A 255 -7.79 -14.85 -2.74
CA PRO A 255 -7.17 -14.32 -1.52
C PRO A 255 -5.66 -14.16 -1.71
N SER A 256 -5.12 -13.01 -1.30
CA SER A 256 -3.68 -12.71 -1.41
C SER A 256 -2.80 -13.63 -0.57
N GLN A 257 -3.35 -14.19 0.50
CA GLN A 257 -2.63 -14.99 1.48
C GLN A 257 -2.42 -16.44 1.03
N SER A 258 -3.25 -16.93 0.11
CA SER A 258 -3.23 -18.34 -0.29
C SER A 258 -2.04 -18.67 -1.20
N ASN A 259 -1.41 -19.82 -0.96
CA ASN A 259 -0.45 -20.42 -1.88
C ASN A 259 -0.97 -20.60 -3.31
N LEU A 260 -2.28 -20.80 -3.49
CA LEU A 260 -2.86 -20.88 -4.83
C LEU A 260 -2.60 -19.61 -5.63
N SER A 261 -2.76 -18.44 -4.99
CA SER A 261 -2.48 -17.15 -5.60
C SER A 261 -1.00 -17.00 -5.96
N ARG A 262 -0.09 -17.48 -5.11
CA ARG A 262 1.36 -17.52 -5.42
C ARG A 262 1.66 -18.37 -6.64
N LEU A 263 1.11 -19.58 -6.71
CA LEU A 263 1.29 -20.50 -7.85
C LEU A 263 0.73 -19.91 -9.16
N ILE A 264 -0.40 -19.21 -9.10
CA ILE A 264 -0.99 -18.54 -10.26
C ILE A 264 -0.13 -17.35 -10.71
N ILE A 265 0.37 -16.54 -9.77
CA ILE A 265 1.28 -15.42 -10.06
C ILE A 265 2.54 -15.96 -10.76
N ASP A 266 3.15 -17.00 -10.21
CA ASP A 266 4.34 -17.63 -10.78
C ASP A 266 4.09 -18.19 -12.19
N ALA A 267 2.94 -18.86 -12.39
CA ALA A 267 2.55 -19.36 -13.70
C ALA A 267 2.38 -18.21 -14.72
N CYS A 268 1.77 -17.10 -14.32
CA CYS A 268 1.62 -15.92 -15.17
C CYS A 268 2.96 -15.23 -15.44
N HIS A 269 3.85 -15.17 -14.45
CA HIS A 269 5.18 -14.60 -14.55
C HIS A 269 6.07 -15.38 -15.53
N ARG A 270 6.03 -16.72 -15.47
CA ARG A 270 6.71 -17.58 -16.44
C ARG A 270 6.11 -17.47 -17.84
N ARG A 271 4.77 -17.39 -17.94
CA ARG A 271 4.08 -17.20 -19.23
C ARG A 271 4.38 -15.85 -19.87
N SER A 272 4.66 -14.83 -19.07
CA SER A 272 5.03 -13.49 -19.55
C SER A 272 6.52 -13.38 -19.92
N LEU A 273 7.26 -14.49 -19.90
CA LEU A 273 8.73 -14.52 -20.07
C LEU A 273 9.44 -13.55 -19.12
N HIS A 274 8.96 -13.46 -17.88
CA HIS A 274 9.47 -12.54 -16.86
C HIS A 274 9.35 -11.06 -17.24
N GLY A 275 8.33 -10.68 -18.02
CA GLY A 275 8.13 -9.33 -18.56
C GLY A 275 7.73 -8.25 -17.54
N GLY A 276 8.19 -8.38 -16.30
CA GLY A 276 8.05 -7.39 -15.24
C GLY A 276 6.66 -7.36 -14.59
N THR A 277 6.52 -6.46 -13.62
CA THR A 277 5.35 -6.40 -12.74
C THR A 277 4.06 -6.00 -13.46
N GLN A 278 4.15 -5.09 -14.43
CA GLN A 278 2.98 -4.57 -15.14
C GLN A 278 2.38 -5.61 -16.09
N LEU A 279 3.21 -6.28 -16.90
CA LEU A 279 2.76 -7.30 -17.83
C LEU A 279 2.21 -8.53 -17.10
N THR A 280 2.88 -8.95 -16.03
CA THR A 280 2.43 -10.07 -15.22
C THR A 280 1.09 -9.74 -14.56
N LEU A 281 0.93 -8.53 -14.01
CA LEU A 281 -0.32 -8.09 -13.41
C LEU A 281 -1.45 -7.96 -14.44
N SER A 282 -1.18 -7.51 -15.67
CA SER A 282 -2.20 -7.45 -16.73
C SER A 282 -2.68 -8.84 -17.13
N LEU A 283 -1.77 -9.81 -17.25
CA LEU A 283 -2.13 -11.20 -17.55
C LEU A 283 -2.94 -11.87 -16.43
N ILE A 284 -2.60 -11.57 -15.17
CA ILE A 284 -3.39 -12.05 -14.02
C ILE A 284 -4.80 -11.47 -14.11
N ARG A 285 -4.94 -10.16 -14.35
CA ARG A 285 -6.23 -9.44 -14.37
C ARG A 285 -7.17 -9.83 -15.49
N GLN A 286 -6.70 -10.55 -16.50
CA GLN A 286 -7.58 -11.13 -17.53
C GLN A 286 -8.51 -12.22 -16.98
N ARG A 287 -8.14 -12.88 -15.87
CA ARG A 287 -8.95 -13.96 -15.27
C ARG A 287 -9.13 -13.83 -13.76
N PHE A 288 -8.18 -13.23 -13.06
CA PHE A 288 -8.11 -13.23 -11.61
C PHE A 288 -7.92 -11.82 -11.04
N TRP A 289 -8.61 -11.54 -9.95
CA TRP A 289 -8.44 -10.35 -9.15
C TRP A 289 -7.89 -10.71 -7.77
N ILE A 290 -6.60 -10.45 -7.57
CA ILE A 290 -5.92 -10.69 -6.29
C ILE A 290 -5.81 -9.34 -5.56
N PRO A 291 -6.44 -9.16 -4.38
CA PRO A 291 -6.23 -7.98 -3.55
C PRO A 291 -4.75 -7.79 -3.25
N ARG A 292 -4.24 -6.56 -3.30
CA ARG A 292 -2.79 -6.28 -3.17
C ARG A 292 -1.91 -7.03 -4.18
N GLY A 293 -2.47 -7.49 -5.31
CA GLY A 293 -1.77 -8.30 -6.32
C GLY A 293 -0.48 -7.66 -6.85
N ARG A 294 -0.42 -6.33 -7.02
CA ARG A 294 0.82 -5.64 -7.44
C ARG A 294 1.97 -5.83 -6.44
N SER A 295 1.67 -5.83 -5.14
CA SER A 295 2.70 -6.08 -4.11
C SER A 295 3.18 -7.52 -4.15
N MET A 296 2.27 -8.47 -4.39
CA MET A 296 2.60 -9.89 -4.48
C MET A 296 3.47 -10.20 -5.70
N VAL A 297 3.14 -9.61 -6.85
CA VAL A 297 3.96 -9.74 -8.08
C VAL A 297 5.34 -9.12 -7.91
N LYS A 298 5.51 -8.07 -7.08
CA LYS A 298 6.82 -7.48 -6.78
C LYS A 298 7.71 -8.33 -5.88
N GLN A 299 7.11 -9.19 -5.06
CA GLN A 299 7.84 -10.07 -4.15
C GLN A 299 8.31 -11.36 -4.82
N HIS A 300 7.85 -11.61 -6.05
CA HIS A 300 8.12 -12.80 -6.84
C HIS A 300 9.11 -12.48 -7.96
#